data_AF-A0A3C1C226-F1
#
_entry.id   AF-A0A3C1C226-F1
#
_cell.length_a   1.000
_cell.length_b   1.000
_cell.length_c   1.000
_cell.angle_alpha   90.00
_cell.angle_beta   90.00
_cell.angle_gamma   90.00
#
_symmetry.space_group_name_H-M   'P 1'
#
loop_
_entity.id
_entity.type
_entity.pdbx_description
1 polymer ?
#
loop_
_entity_poly.entity_id
_entity_poly.type
_entity_poly.pdbx_seq_one_letter_code
_entity_poly.pdbx_strand_id
1 'polypeptide(L)'
;MRIPRTSTMKKNLLAIWILMASVGPGLAQPAPEGFPAAPAATRDPELLQIDGVKDAALLTKRIEAVRKWLPMEFRKRNNFAWAVAKIDGLDKVEYFAHSGIQDFDGLSSDAQKRIAEISLKPAKGRFKTLCVNQRGVVEGDDCWQRNVDTEYKILEDMASRLPDTSVSGRMRLYTELYPCPSCWNVMKQFLAVYTNIQMQVLYRKP
;
A
#
# COMPACT_ATOMS: atom_id res chain seq x y z
N MET A 1 60.27 22.37 -27.62
CA MET A 1 60.99 21.90 -28.83
C MET A 1 62.02 20.87 -28.39
N ARG A 2 62.09 19.72 -29.08
CA ARG A 2 63.01 18.55 -28.95
C ARG A 2 62.75 17.51 -27.84
N ILE A 3 62.37 16.32 -28.31
CA ILE A 3 62.56 14.99 -27.72
C ILE A 3 63.95 14.46 -28.18
N PRO A 4 64.62 13.57 -27.42
CA PRO A 4 64.75 12.15 -27.84
C PRO A 4 64.59 11.18 -26.64
N ARG A 5 63.74 10.14 -26.68
CA ARG A 5 63.89 8.77 -27.27
C ARG A 5 65.15 8.01 -26.84
N THR A 6 64.96 6.91 -26.09
CA THR A 6 65.39 5.52 -26.39
C THR A 6 64.63 4.59 -25.42
N SER A 7 63.75 3.69 -25.87
CA SER A 7 63.96 2.42 -26.58
C SER A 7 64.56 1.31 -25.71
N THR A 8 63.73 0.36 -25.28
CA THR A 8 63.91 -1.05 -25.68
C THR A 8 62.67 -1.89 -25.32
N MET A 9 62.05 -2.43 -26.36
CA MET A 9 61.11 -3.57 -26.31
C MET A 9 61.86 -4.84 -25.92
N LYS A 10 61.21 -5.73 -25.16
CA LYS A 10 61.33 -7.17 -25.39
C LYS A 10 59.96 -7.75 -25.73
N LYS A 11 59.98 -8.55 -26.79
CA LYS A 11 58.85 -9.13 -27.52
C LYS A 11 58.40 -10.44 -26.88
N ASN A 12 57.08 -10.62 -26.93
CA ASN A 12 56.33 -11.84 -27.24
C ASN A 12 56.54 -13.10 -26.39
N LEU A 13 55.44 -13.58 -25.80
CA LEU A 13 54.90 -14.88 -26.21
C LEU A 13 53.36 -14.84 -26.19
N LEU A 14 52.78 -15.26 -27.31
CA LEU A 14 51.37 -15.45 -27.56
C LEU A 14 50.98 -16.83 -26.99
N ALA A 15 49.94 -16.90 -26.15
CA ALA A 15 49.21 -18.13 -25.91
C ALA A 15 47.71 -17.81 -25.89
N ILE A 16 47.00 -18.46 -26.81
CA ILE A 16 45.61 -18.23 -27.19
C ILE A 16 44.79 -19.40 -26.60
N TRP A 17 43.75 -19.01 -25.83
CA TRP A 17 42.46 -19.67 -25.56
C TRP A 17 42.37 -20.97 -24.78
N ILE A 18 41.74 -20.89 -23.59
CA ILE A 18 40.60 -21.77 -23.20
C ILE A 18 39.55 -20.90 -22.48
N LEU A 19 38.32 -20.92 -22.99
CA LEU A 19 37.11 -20.45 -22.32
C LEU A 19 36.82 -21.35 -21.11
N MET A 20 36.71 -20.78 -19.92
CA MET A 20 35.85 -21.33 -18.88
C MET A 20 35.05 -20.19 -18.27
N ALA A 21 33.75 -20.17 -18.60
CA ALA A 21 32.76 -19.41 -17.89
C ALA A 21 32.59 -20.04 -16.50
N SER A 22 33.21 -19.45 -15.47
CA SER A 22 32.80 -19.68 -14.09
C SER A 22 31.70 -18.70 -13.75
N VAL A 23 30.46 -19.16 -13.84
CA VAL A 23 29.30 -18.56 -13.16
C VAL A 23 29.56 -18.71 -11.67
N GLY A 24 30.20 -17.70 -11.07
CA GLY A 24 30.23 -17.55 -9.63
C GLY A 24 28.85 -17.11 -9.15
N PRO A 25 28.33 -17.64 -8.02
CA PRO A 25 27.06 -17.21 -7.49
C PRO A 25 27.17 -15.71 -7.20
N GLY A 26 26.32 -14.94 -7.87
CA GLY A 26 26.25 -13.50 -7.70
C GLY A 26 26.12 -13.14 -6.23
N LEU A 27 26.99 -12.26 -5.75
CA LEU A 27 26.76 -11.54 -4.52
C LEU A 27 25.40 -10.86 -4.69
N ALA A 28 24.41 -11.36 -3.95
CA ALA A 28 23.10 -10.74 -3.87
C ALA A 28 23.32 -9.27 -3.48
N GLN A 29 22.98 -8.36 -4.40
CA GLN A 29 22.89 -6.95 -4.06
C GLN A 29 21.86 -6.81 -2.93
N PRO A 30 22.17 -6.07 -1.84
CA PRO A 30 21.17 -5.82 -0.81
C PRO A 30 20.00 -5.07 -1.46
N ALA A 31 18.79 -5.56 -1.20
CA ALA A 31 17.56 -4.87 -1.56
C ALA A 31 17.59 -3.44 -0.95
N PRO A 32 17.07 -2.42 -1.65
CA PRO A 32 17.01 -1.07 -1.12
C PRO A 32 16.21 -1.08 0.19
N GLU A 33 16.78 -0.46 1.23
CA GLU A 33 16.33 -0.49 2.63
C GLU A 33 14.81 -0.37 2.75
N GLY A 34 14.17 -1.53 2.89
CA GLY A 34 12.78 -1.68 3.32
C GLY A 34 12.77 -1.88 4.82
N PHE A 35 11.73 -1.34 5.47
CA PHE A 35 11.50 -1.41 6.90
C PHE A 35 11.89 -2.76 7.54
N PRO A 36 12.45 -2.75 8.77
CA PRO A 36 12.89 -3.95 9.46
C PRO A 36 11.77 -5.00 9.55
N ALA A 37 12.16 -6.26 9.58
CA ALA A 37 11.24 -7.39 9.68
C ALA A 37 10.27 -7.20 10.87
N ALA A 38 8.98 -7.41 10.59
CA ALA A 38 7.90 -7.32 11.55
C ALA A 38 8.20 -8.09 12.86
N PRO A 39 7.96 -7.52 14.05
CA PRO A 39 8.08 -8.22 15.33
C PRO A 39 7.06 -9.36 15.45
N ALA A 40 7.41 -10.37 16.26
CA ALA A 40 6.82 -11.71 16.33
C ALA A 40 5.36 -11.82 16.82
N ALA A 41 4.64 -10.71 17.03
CA ALA A 41 3.23 -10.73 17.39
C ALA A 41 2.41 -10.03 16.31
N THR A 42 1.90 -10.80 15.34
CA THR A 42 0.90 -10.30 14.39
C THR A 42 -0.36 -9.93 15.17
N ARG A 43 -0.66 -8.64 15.29
CA ARG A 43 -1.91 -8.13 15.86
C ARG A 43 -2.98 -8.09 14.77
N ASP A 44 -4.13 -8.69 15.06
CA ASP A 44 -5.32 -8.53 14.23
C ASP A 44 -6.03 -7.22 14.57
N PRO A 45 -6.64 -6.53 13.59
CA PRO A 45 -7.55 -5.45 13.87
C PRO A 45 -8.83 -5.99 14.53
N GLU A 46 -9.48 -5.15 15.35
CA GLU A 46 -10.82 -5.44 15.84
C GLU A 46 -11.81 -5.33 14.66
N LEU A 47 -12.56 -6.39 14.36
CA LEU A 47 -13.50 -6.41 13.23
C LEU A 47 -14.95 -6.44 13.73
N LEU A 48 -15.76 -5.47 13.28
CA LEU A 48 -17.15 -5.32 13.71
C LEU A 48 -18.05 -5.00 12.52
N GLN A 49 -19.27 -5.53 12.51
CA GLN A 49 -20.30 -5.02 11.61
C GLN A 49 -20.74 -3.63 12.10
N ILE A 50 -20.90 -2.67 11.17
CA ILE A 50 -21.19 -1.28 11.51
C ILE A 50 -22.48 -1.12 12.33
N ASP A 51 -23.50 -1.94 12.10
CA ASP A 51 -24.76 -1.87 12.84
C ASP A 51 -24.58 -2.22 14.33
N GLY A 52 -23.50 -2.93 14.67
CA GLY A 52 -23.17 -3.33 16.04
C GLY A 52 -22.45 -2.26 16.86
N VAL A 53 -22.07 -1.10 16.28
CA VAL A 53 -21.37 -0.05 17.02
C VAL A 53 -22.32 1.05 17.53
N LYS A 54 -22.04 1.58 18.73
CA LYS A 54 -22.89 2.56 19.41
C LYS A 54 -23.20 3.81 18.58
N ASP A 55 -22.29 4.22 17.72
CA ASP A 55 -22.36 5.44 16.91
C ASP A 55 -22.62 5.19 15.42
N ALA A 56 -23.15 4.00 15.07
CA ALA A 56 -23.40 3.55 13.69
C ALA A 56 -24.14 4.59 12.83
N ALA A 57 -25.17 5.24 13.38
CA ALA A 57 -25.98 6.21 12.65
C ALA A 57 -25.18 7.48 12.28
N LEU A 58 -24.30 7.94 13.17
CA LEU A 58 -23.44 9.11 12.90
C LEU A 58 -22.38 8.77 11.85
N LEU A 59 -21.75 7.60 11.98
CA LEU A 59 -20.77 7.12 11.02
C LEU A 59 -21.39 6.96 9.64
N THR A 60 -22.55 6.34 9.55
CA THR A 60 -23.27 6.15 8.28
C THR A 60 -23.56 7.48 7.61
N LYS A 61 -24.03 8.49 8.36
CA LYS A 61 -24.23 9.85 7.82
C LYS A 61 -22.93 10.46 7.29
N ARG A 62 -21.81 10.29 7.99
CA ARG A 62 -20.51 10.81 7.53
C ARG A 62 -20.04 10.09 6.26
N ILE A 63 -20.12 8.76 6.24
CA ILE A 63 -19.78 7.92 5.09
C ILE A 63 -20.57 8.35 3.85
N GLU A 64 -21.89 8.53 3.99
CA GLU A 64 -22.76 8.99 2.90
C GLU A 64 -22.41 10.41 2.42
N ALA A 65 -22.04 11.30 3.34
CA ALA A 65 -21.61 12.66 3.00
C ALA A 65 -20.31 12.65 2.20
N VAL A 66 -19.30 11.89 2.63
CA VAL A 66 -18.01 11.77 1.93
C VAL A 66 -18.21 11.09 0.57
N ARG A 67 -19.04 10.04 0.51
CA ARG A 67 -19.34 9.35 -0.75
C ARG A 67 -19.97 10.28 -1.80
N LYS A 68 -20.71 11.31 -1.39
CA LYS A 68 -21.29 12.32 -2.31
C LYS A 68 -20.25 13.24 -2.95
N TRP A 69 -19.02 13.34 -2.41
CA TRP A 69 -17.94 14.09 -3.04
C TRP A 69 -17.46 13.45 -4.34
N LEU A 70 -17.61 12.13 -4.45
CA LEU A 70 -17.24 11.37 -5.64
C LEU A 70 -18.03 11.85 -6.88
N PRO A 71 -17.44 11.73 -8.08
CA PRO A 71 -18.18 11.84 -9.34
C PRO A 71 -19.39 10.89 -9.38
N MET A 72 -20.45 11.31 -10.09
CA MET A 72 -21.76 10.67 -10.01
C MET A 72 -21.75 9.17 -10.35
N GLU A 73 -20.92 8.79 -11.30
CA GLU A 73 -20.68 7.42 -11.76
C GLU A 73 -20.08 6.50 -10.68
N PHE A 74 -19.33 7.05 -9.72
CA PHE A 74 -18.72 6.31 -8.62
C PHE A 74 -19.56 6.32 -7.33
N ARG A 75 -20.52 7.24 -7.21
CA ARG A 75 -21.35 7.39 -5.99
C ARG A 75 -22.19 6.16 -5.63
N LYS A 76 -22.46 5.24 -6.55
CA LYS A 76 -23.34 4.08 -6.30
C LYS A 76 -22.77 2.73 -6.73
N ARG A 77 -21.52 2.70 -7.20
CA ARG A 77 -20.86 1.51 -7.73
C ARG A 77 -19.56 1.28 -7.00
N ASN A 78 -19.04 0.05 -7.09
CA ASN A 78 -17.74 -0.36 -6.56
C ASN A 78 -17.59 -0.13 -5.05
N ASN A 79 -16.48 -0.59 -4.49
CA ASN A 79 -16.23 -0.49 -3.06
C ASN A 79 -15.76 0.91 -2.69
N PHE A 80 -16.25 1.41 -1.57
CA PHE A 80 -15.76 2.63 -0.93
C PHE A 80 -15.33 2.32 0.50
N ALA A 81 -14.26 3.00 0.92
CA ALA A 81 -13.84 3.00 2.31
C ALA A 81 -13.66 4.43 2.79
N TRP A 82 -13.88 4.63 4.08
CA TRP A 82 -13.59 5.87 4.79
C TRP A 82 -12.94 5.51 6.11
N ALA A 83 -11.92 6.26 6.52
CA ALA A 83 -11.26 6.05 7.79
C ALA A 83 -11.08 7.37 8.54
N VAL A 84 -11.13 7.27 9.87
CA VAL A 84 -10.69 8.33 10.77
C VAL A 84 -9.51 7.83 11.58
N ALA A 85 -8.43 8.60 11.61
CA ALA A 85 -7.18 8.26 12.25
C ALA A 85 -6.76 9.38 13.20
N LYS A 86 -6.68 9.04 14.48
CA LYS A 86 -6.14 9.90 15.54
C LYS A 86 -4.83 9.27 15.98
N ILE A 87 -3.78 9.52 15.19
CA ILE A 87 -2.44 9.00 15.38
C ILE A 87 -1.49 10.19 15.48
N ASP A 88 -0.57 10.12 16.44
CA ASP A 88 0.41 11.17 16.67
C ASP A 88 1.27 11.39 15.41
N GLY A 89 1.48 12.66 15.05
CA GLY A 89 2.26 13.03 13.87
C GLY A 89 1.48 13.11 12.56
N LEU A 90 0.20 12.71 12.52
CA LEU A 90 -0.65 12.96 11.34
C LEU A 90 -1.27 14.36 11.38
N ASP A 91 -1.10 15.10 10.30
CA ASP A 91 -1.85 16.33 10.01
C ASP A 91 -3.26 16.03 9.48
N LYS A 92 -3.40 14.92 8.75
CA LYS A 92 -4.65 14.43 8.15
C LYS A 92 -5.32 13.38 9.03
N VAL A 93 -6.57 13.67 9.39
CA VAL A 93 -7.40 12.83 10.29
C VAL A 93 -8.41 11.97 9.56
N GLU A 94 -8.87 12.38 8.37
CA GLU A 94 -9.84 11.60 7.57
C GLU A 94 -9.23 11.15 6.25
N TYR A 95 -9.50 9.89 5.89
CA TYR A 95 -9.06 9.25 4.66
C TYR A 95 -10.26 8.62 3.98
N PHE A 96 -10.25 8.55 2.65
CA PHE A 96 -11.27 7.84 1.91
C PHE A 96 -10.69 7.32 0.60
N ALA A 97 -11.22 6.20 0.12
CA ALA A 97 -10.80 5.58 -1.12
C ALA A 97 -11.98 4.97 -1.85
N HIS A 98 -11.84 4.84 -3.16
CA HIS A 98 -12.82 4.18 -4.01
C HIS A 98 -12.13 3.18 -4.93
N SER A 99 -12.59 1.93 -5.02
CA SER A 99 -11.85 0.86 -5.72
C SER A 99 -11.82 1.01 -7.25
N GLY A 100 -12.60 1.94 -7.81
CA GLY A 100 -12.55 2.31 -9.24
C GLY A 100 -11.73 3.56 -9.58
N ILE A 101 -11.19 4.28 -8.58
CA ILE A 101 -10.41 5.51 -8.80
C ILE A 101 -8.97 5.24 -8.36
N GLN A 102 -8.05 5.06 -9.30
CA GLN A 102 -6.63 4.74 -9.00
C GLN A 102 -5.71 5.96 -9.08
N ASP A 103 -6.08 6.91 -9.92
CA ASP A 103 -5.43 8.18 -10.19
C ASP A 103 -6.51 9.21 -10.55
N PHE A 104 -6.10 10.39 -11.00
CA PHE A 104 -7.01 11.45 -11.44
C PHE A 104 -7.28 11.42 -12.95
N ASP A 105 -6.75 10.43 -13.67
CA ASP A 105 -6.88 10.37 -15.12
C ASP A 105 -8.34 10.14 -15.52
N GLY A 106 -8.78 10.86 -16.55
CA GLY A 106 -10.17 10.83 -16.99
C GLY A 106 -11.17 11.57 -16.10
N LEU A 107 -10.75 12.16 -14.97
CA LEU A 107 -11.61 13.00 -14.14
C LEU A 107 -11.53 14.47 -14.54
N SER A 108 -12.66 15.18 -14.51
CA SER A 108 -12.69 16.62 -14.73
C SER A 108 -11.97 17.39 -13.61
N SER A 109 -11.45 18.58 -13.89
CA SER A 109 -10.75 19.40 -12.88
C SER A 109 -11.61 19.68 -11.65
N ASP A 110 -12.92 19.85 -11.83
CA ASP A 110 -13.86 20.03 -10.71
C ASP A 110 -14.06 18.74 -9.90
N ALA A 111 -14.06 17.59 -10.56
CA ALA A 111 -14.05 16.31 -9.86
C ALA A 111 -12.77 16.17 -9.02
N GLN A 112 -11.61 16.38 -9.63
CA GLN A 112 -10.31 16.29 -8.95
C GLN A 112 -10.26 17.19 -7.71
N LYS A 113 -10.70 18.45 -7.81
CA LYS A 113 -10.77 19.37 -6.66
C LYS A 113 -11.66 18.85 -5.52
N ARG A 114 -12.82 18.24 -5.83
CA ARG A 114 -13.73 17.71 -4.80
C ARG A 114 -13.18 16.50 -4.06
N ILE A 115 -12.31 15.72 -4.71
CA ILE A 115 -11.73 14.51 -4.15
C ILE A 115 -10.21 14.59 -4.04
N ALA A 116 -9.64 15.80 -3.91
CA ALA A 116 -8.19 16.01 -3.90
C ALA A 116 -7.49 15.20 -2.79
N GLU A 117 -8.20 14.93 -1.70
CA GLU A 117 -7.72 14.17 -0.55
C GLU A 117 -8.02 12.66 -0.61
N ILE A 118 -8.47 12.14 -1.75
CA ILE A 118 -8.70 10.70 -1.90
C ILE A 118 -7.38 9.92 -1.81
N SER A 119 -7.39 8.78 -1.14
CA SER A 119 -6.26 7.85 -1.12
C SER A 119 -6.23 7.07 -2.44
N LEU A 120 -5.21 7.37 -3.24
CA LEU A 120 -4.96 6.79 -4.56
C LEU A 120 -4.05 5.56 -4.48
N LYS A 121 -3.93 4.84 -5.60
CA LYS A 121 -3.01 3.69 -5.67
C LYS A 121 -1.58 4.22 -5.67
N PRO A 122 -0.70 3.79 -4.73
CA PRO A 122 0.69 4.23 -4.76
C PRO A 122 1.43 3.62 -5.95
N ALA A 123 2.38 4.37 -6.51
CA ALA A 123 3.27 3.86 -7.57
C ALA A 123 4.11 2.67 -7.08
N LYS A 124 4.55 2.71 -5.82
CA LYS A 124 5.26 1.62 -5.13
C LYS A 124 4.68 1.43 -3.74
N GLY A 125 4.05 0.27 -3.51
CA GLY A 125 3.50 -0.10 -2.21
C GLY A 125 4.57 -0.51 -1.20
N ARG A 126 4.36 -0.14 0.06
CA ARG A 126 5.08 -0.66 1.24
C ARG A 126 4.55 -2.02 1.65
N PHE A 127 3.25 -2.24 1.53
CA PHE A 127 2.58 -3.46 1.95
C PHE A 127 2.34 -4.41 0.77
N LYS A 128 2.52 -5.70 1.02
CA LYS A 128 2.32 -6.74 0.02
C LYS A 128 0.83 -7.11 -0.06
N THR A 129 0.29 -7.06 -1.27
CA THR A 129 -1.02 -7.64 -1.59
C THR A 129 -0.88 -9.10 -2.01
N LEU A 130 -1.98 -9.83 -1.93
CA LEU A 130 -2.11 -11.22 -2.39
C LEU A 130 -2.94 -11.28 -3.67
N CYS A 131 -2.74 -12.32 -4.48
CA CYS A 131 -3.65 -12.63 -5.57
C CYS A 131 -4.92 -13.27 -4.96
N VAL A 132 -6.06 -12.60 -5.09
CA VAL A 132 -7.32 -13.08 -4.49
C VAL A 132 -8.46 -12.92 -5.48
N ASN A 133 -9.20 -14.00 -5.76
CA ASN A 133 -10.34 -13.94 -6.68
C ASN A 133 -11.61 -13.38 -6.00
N GLN A 134 -12.72 -13.28 -6.74
CA GLN A 134 -13.97 -12.71 -6.20
C GLN A 134 -14.57 -13.52 -5.04
N ARG A 135 -14.25 -14.81 -4.96
CA ARG A 135 -14.71 -15.72 -3.88
C ARG A 135 -13.87 -15.63 -2.62
N GLY A 136 -12.85 -14.76 -2.59
CA GLY A 136 -11.91 -14.67 -1.48
C GLY A 136 -10.91 -15.83 -1.42
N VAL A 137 -10.71 -16.56 -2.52
CA VAL A 137 -9.70 -17.63 -2.58
C VAL A 137 -8.35 -17.03 -2.95
N VAL A 138 -7.35 -17.25 -2.09
CA VAL A 138 -5.95 -16.85 -2.32
C VAL A 138 -5.34 -17.78 -3.36
N GLU A 139 -4.69 -17.20 -4.38
CA GLU A 139 -4.12 -17.93 -5.53
C GLU A 139 -5.12 -18.88 -6.22
N GLY A 140 -6.42 -18.56 -6.17
CA GLY A 140 -7.46 -19.29 -6.90
C GLY A 140 -7.57 -18.86 -8.35
N ASP A 141 -8.36 -19.60 -9.14
CA ASP A 141 -8.65 -19.24 -10.54
C ASP A 141 -9.15 -17.80 -10.66
N ASP A 142 -8.71 -17.11 -11.72
CA ASP A 142 -9.00 -15.72 -12.04
C ASP A 142 -8.70 -14.74 -10.89
N CYS A 143 -7.74 -15.07 -10.01
CA CYS A 143 -7.30 -14.13 -9.00
C CYS A 143 -6.58 -12.92 -9.63
N TRP A 144 -6.61 -11.80 -8.92
CA TRP A 144 -5.81 -10.63 -9.28
C TRP A 144 -5.20 -10.01 -8.03
N GLN A 145 -4.15 -9.22 -8.25
CA GLN A 145 -3.50 -8.45 -7.19
C GLN A 145 -4.44 -7.37 -6.67
N ARG A 146 -4.71 -7.39 -5.36
CA ARG A 146 -5.64 -6.47 -4.70
C ARG A 146 -5.05 -5.09 -4.38
N ASN A 147 -4.10 -4.61 -5.19
CA ASN A 147 -3.44 -3.31 -5.00
C ASN A 147 -4.29 -2.09 -5.43
N VAL A 148 -5.53 -2.33 -5.82
CA VAL A 148 -6.55 -1.31 -6.12
C VAL A 148 -7.62 -1.23 -5.04
N ASP A 149 -7.61 -2.17 -4.08
CA ASP A 149 -8.60 -2.24 -3.01
C ASP A 149 -8.44 -1.03 -2.08
N THR A 150 -9.57 -0.58 -1.53
CA THR A 150 -9.68 0.69 -0.82
C THR A 150 -8.88 0.71 0.49
N GLU A 151 -8.87 -0.40 1.21
CA GLU A 151 -8.18 -0.58 2.48
C GLU A 151 -6.67 -0.52 2.27
N TYR A 152 -6.16 -1.12 1.20
CA TYR A 152 -4.76 -1.01 0.80
C TYR A 152 -4.37 0.44 0.53
N LYS A 153 -5.16 1.17 -0.28
CA LYS A 153 -4.86 2.56 -0.62
C LYS A 153 -4.86 3.48 0.60
N ILE A 154 -5.84 3.35 1.50
CA ILE A 154 -5.91 4.14 2.73
C ILE A 154 -4.70 3.88 3.62
N LEU A 155 -4.32 2.62 3.82
CA LEU A 155 -3.20 2.28 4.68
C LEU A 155 -1.85 2.70 4.10
N GLU A 156 -1.68 2.67 2.77
CA GLU A 156 -0.50 3.21 2.09
C GLU A 156 -0.40 4.74 2.18
N ASP A 157 -1.51 5.46 1.96
CA ASP A 157 -1.58 6.92 2.09
C ASP A 157 -1.25 7.34 3.53
N MET A 158 -1.87 6.69 4.52
CA MET A 158 -1.57 6.94 5.93
C MET A 158 -0.11 6.64 6.29
N ALA A 159 0.41 5.47 5.90
CA ALA A 159 1.81 5.11 6.16
C ALA A 159 2.81 6.06 5.50
N SER A 160 2.44 6.69 4.37
CA SER A 160 3.29 7.68 3.71
C SER A 160 3.41 9.01 4.44
N ARG A 161 2.51 9.28 5.38
CA ARG A 161 2.43 10.53 6.16
C ARG A 161 2.95 10.38 7.58
N LEU A 162 3.08 9.15 8.07
CA LEU A 162 3.58 8.91 9.43
C LEU A 162 5.09 9.20 9.50
N PRO A 163 5.55 9.95 10.53
CA PRO A 163 6.94 10.33 10.65
C PRO A 163 7.88 9.14 10.91
N ASP A 164 7.44 8.17 11.72
CA ASP A 164 8.19 6.96 12.08
C ASP A 164 7.25 5.84 12.57
N THR A 165 7.83 4.70 12.96
CA THR A 165 7.08 3.49 13.39
C THR A 165 6.71 3.47 14.87
N SER A 166 7.22 4.41 15.68
CA SER A 166 6.97 4.50 17.13
C SER A 166 5.67 5.24 17.49
N VAL A 167 5.09 5.95 16.51
CA VAL A 167 3.82 6.67 16.61
C VAL A 167 2.72 5.83 17.24
N SER A 168 1.91 6.49 18.05
CA SER A 168 0.84 5.87 18.82
C SER A 168 -0.51 6.46 18.43
N GLY A 169 -1.57 5.67 18.56
CA GLY A 169 -2.91 6.19 18.32
C GLY A 169 -3.94 5.13 17.99
N ARG A 170 -5.06 5.60 17.46
CA ARG A 170 -6.18 4.74 17.08
C ARG A 170 -6.75 5.17 15.74
N MET A 171 -7.21 4.19 14.98
CA MET A 171 -7.96 4.42 13.75
C MET A 171 -9.20 3.55 13.67
N ARG A 172 -10.24 4.09 13.04
CA ARG A 172 -11.41 3.34 12.61
C ARG A 172 -11.48 3.38 11.09
N LEU A 173 -11.48 2.22 10.46
CA LEU A 173 -11.60 2.07 9.03
C LEU A 173 -12.95 1.44 8.72
N TYR A 174 -13.81 2.17 8.02
CA TYR A 174 -15.02 1.63 7.42
C TYR A 174 -14.75 1.17 5.98
N THR A 175 -15.28 0.01 5.62
CA THR A 175 -15.35 -0.51 4.25
C THR A 175 -16.75 -1.06 3.99
N GLU A 176 -17.24 -1.00 2.75
CA GLU A 176 -18.60 -1.50 2.47
C GLU A 176 -18.67 -3.03 2.50
N LEU A 177 -17.58 -3.70 2.12
CA LEU A 177 -17.47 -5.14 2.03
C LEU A 177 -16.65 -5.70 3.19
N TYR A 178 -16.92 -6.94 3.58
CA TYR A 178 -16.00 -7.67 4.45
C TYR A 178 -14.58 -7.68 3.84
N PRO A 179 -13.52 -7.36 4.61
CA PRO A 179 -12.16 -7.30 4.07
C PRO A 179 -11.74 -8.63 3.43
N CYS A 180 -11.29 -8.60 2.18
CA CYS A 180 -10.76 -9.79 1.52
C CYS A 180 -9.44 -10.26 2.20
N PRO A 181 -9.00 -11.51 1.99
CA PRO A 181 -7.74 -12.00 2.55
C PRO A 181 -6.52 -11.11 2.27
N SER A 182 -6.45 -10.47 1.10
CA SER A 182 -5.37 -9.53 0.80
C SER A 182 -5.46 -8.26 1.65
N CYS A 183 -6.64 -7.67 1.82
CA CYS A 183 -6.82 -6.49 2.67
C CYS A 183 -6.49 -6.82 4.13
N TRP A 184 -6.93 -7.99 4.61
CA TRP A 184 -6.57 -8.48 5.95
C TRP A 184 -5.05 -8.64 6.12
N ASN A 185 -4.37 -9.18 5.11
CA ASN A 185 -2.91 -9.29 5.08
C ASN A 185 -2.21 -7.91 5.14
N VAL A 186 -2.75 -6.89 4.45
CA VAL A 186 -2.22 -5.53 4.51
C VAL A 186 -2.42 -4.91 5.89
N MET A 187 -3.60 -5.08 6.50
CA MET A 187 -3.87 -4.61 7.87
C MET A 187 -2.90 -5.21 8.89
N LYS A 188 -2.62 -6.51 8.78
CA LYS A 188 -1.64 -7.21 9.63
C LYS A 188 -0.23 -6.64 9.47
N GLN A 189 0.20 -6.39 8.23
CA GLN A 189 1.51 -5.77 7.99
C GLN A 189 1.59 -4.36 8.58
N PHE A 190 0.53 -3.55 8.41
CA PHE A 190 0.46 -2.21 9.00
C PHE A 190 0.60 -2.26 10.52
N LEU A 191 -0.17 -3.12 11.19
CA LEU A 191 -0.13 -3.27 12.66
C LEU A 191 1.18 -3.87 13.18
N ALA A 192 1.86 -4.68 12.36
CA ALA A 192 3.17 -5.19 12.70
C ALA A 192 4.26 -4.10 12.60
N VAL A 193 4.14 -3.17 11.65
CA VAL A 193 5.06 -2.03 11.52
C VAL A 193 4.78 -0.99 12.62
N TYR A 194 3.51 -0.62 12.82
CA TYR A 194 3.08 0.42 13.77
C TYR A 194 2.46 -0.19 15.01
N THR A 195 3.30 -0.76 15.87
CA THR A 195 2.88 -1.60 17.00
C THR A 195 2.05 -0.88 18.06
N ASN A 196 2.19 0.45 18.18
CA ASN A 196 1.43 1.28 19.12
C ASN A 196 0.10 1.83 18.55
N ILE A 197 -0.28 1.41 17.34
CA ILE A 197 -1.57 1.75 16.74
C ILE A 197 -2.61 0.67 17.03
N GLN A 198 -3.82 1.12 17.38
CA GLN A 198 -5.01 0.29 17.43
C GLN A 198 -5.87 0.53 16.19
N MET A 199 -6.29 -0.55 15.54
CA MET A 199 -7.15 -0.49 14.36
C MET A 199 -8.45 -1.22 14.63
N GLN A 200 -9.56 -0.51 14.43
CA GLN A 200 -10.89 -1.09 14.36
C GLN A 200 -11.39 -1.00 12.91
N VAL A 201 -11.84 -2.11 12.37
CA VAL A 201 -12.39 -2.23 11.03
C VAL A 201 -13.90 -2.46 11.15
N LEU A 202 -14.65 -1.59 10.49
CA LEU A 202 -16.10 -1.62 10.41
C LEU A 202 -16.50 -2.03 8.99
N TYR A 203 -17.40 -2.99 8.86
CA TYR A 203 -17.95 -3.37 7.56
C TYR A 203 -19.47 -3.25 7.52
N ARG A 204 -20.03 -2.92 6.36
CA ARG A 204 -21.50 -2.85 6.18
C ARG A 204 -22.10 -4.21 5.85
N LYS A 205 -21.58 -4.86 4.82
CA LYS A 205 -22.23 -6.01 4.19
C LYS A 205 -21.56 -7.33 4.61
N PRO A 206 -22.31 -8.34 5.09
CA PRO A 206 -21.96 -9.73 4.87
C PRO A 206 -22.07 -10.10 3.38
#